data_AF-A0A968ZEQ0-F1
#
_entry.id   AF-A0A968ZEQ0-F1
#
_cell.length_a   1.000
_cell.length_b   1.000
_cell.length_c   1.000
_cell.angle_alpha   90.00
_cell.angle_beta   90.00
_cell.angle_gamma   90.00
#
_symmetry.space_group_name_H-M   'P 1'
#
loop_
_entity.id
_entity.type
_entity.pdbx_description
1 polymer ?
#
loop_
_entity_poly.entity_id
_entity_poly.type
_entity_poly.pdbx_seq_one_letter_code
_entity_poly.pdbx_strand_id
1 'polypeptide(L)'
;MARGTRLPPRDHHFLVVDDHGGVADDLERAGADGILVLPPYLLNVEQEGLYRHLDAVCRAVGIGVFLYNRDNGLFASSTVARLAEKHKNLIGFKDGHGDVEQLVRIRQVMGDRLVYVGGMPTAEVFAVPYLGAGFTTYSSAVYNFVPKMAQTFYRAVRAGDTVYENDSRSPCTFGVITLLKVWTW
;
A
#
# COMPACT_ATOMS: atom_id res chain seq x y z
N MET A 1 17.68 -38.27 -3.35
CA MET A 1 16.61 -37.25 -3.29
C MET A 1 16.94 -36.27 -2.17
N ALA A 2 17.52 -35.11 -2.51
CA ALA A 2 17.84 -34.07 -1.53
C ALA A 2 16.55 -33.33 -1.15
N ARG A 3 16.19 -33.35 0.14
CA ARG A 3 15.09 -32.56 0.68
C ARG A 3 15.52 -31.09 0.63
N GLY A 4 14.94 -30.32 -0.28
CA GLY A 4 15.12 -28.88 -0.30
C GLY A 4 14.62 -28.29 1.02
N THR A 5 15.52 -27.77 1.82
CA THR A 5 15.19 -26.96 3.00
C THR A 5 14.53 -25.68 2.49
N ARG A 6 13.19 -25.63 2.58
CA ARG A 6 12.44 -24.41 2.33
C ARG A 6 12.85 -23.43 3.44
N LEU A 7 13.60 -22.38 3.09
CA LEU A 7 13.95 -21.31 4.02
C LEU A 7 12.66 -20.78 4.66
N PRO A 8 12.67 -20.45 5.97
CA PRO A 8 11.51 -19.83 6.61
C PRO A 8 11.14 -18.52 5.87
N PRO A 9 9.85 -18.15 5.81
CA PRO A 9 9.45 -16.87 5.22
C PRO A 9 10.20 -15.74 5.91
N ARG A 10 10.88 -14.91 5.13
CA ARG A 10 11.50 -13.67 5.62
C ARG A 10 10.40 -12.63 5.80
N ASP A 11 10.46 -11.90 6.91
CA ASP A 11 9.64 -10.70 7.08
C ASP A 11 10.13 -9.65 6.08
N HIS A 12 9.23 -9.15 5.22
CA HIS A 12 9.55 -8.06 4.32
C HIS A 12 9.30 -6.72 5.02
N HIS A 13 10.29 -5.85 5.05
CA HIS A 13 10.27 -4.57 5.74
C HIS A 13 10.04 -3.43 4.76
N PHE A 14 8.81 -2.91 4.74
CA PHE A 14 8.45 -1.69 4.02
C PHE A 14 8.40 -0.50 4.98
N LEU A 15 9.09 0.58 4.64
CA LEU A 15 9.19 1.79 5.46
C LEU A 15 8.54 2.99 4.77
N VAL A 16 8.10 3.98 5.53
CA VAL A 16 7.42 5.17 4.98
C VAL A 16 8.42 6.32 4.89
N VAL A 17 8.40 7.03 3.76
CA VAL A 17 9.26 8.21 3.52
C VAL A 17 8.45 9.33 2.89
N ASP A 18 8.88 10.57 3.09
CA ASP A 18 8.28 11.78 2.51
C ASP A 18 9.31 12.69 1.80
N ASP A 19 10.59 12.30 1.77
CA ASP A 19 11.69 13.13 1.29
C ASP A 19 12.11 12.82 -0.16
N HIS A 20 13.03 13.65 -0.69
CA HIS A 20 13.49 13.59 -2.08
C HIS A 20 14.64 12.60 -2.35
N GLY A 21 14.90 11.64 -1.45
CA GLY A 21 15.76 10.47 -1.72
C GLY A 21 16.93 10.26 -0.74
N GLY A 22 17.23 11.21 0.15
CA GLY A 22 18.31 11.04 1.13
C GLY A 22 17.97 9.98 2.17
N VAL A 23 16.76 10.09 2.75
CA VAL A 23 16.23 9.08 3.68
C VAL A 23 16.01 7.75 2.96
N ALA A 24 15.56 7.77 1.70
CA ALA A 24 15.32 6.54 0.94
C ALA A 24 16.59 5.66 0.78
N ASP A 25 17.74 6.25 0.46
CA ASP A 25 19.04 5.54 0.37
C ASP A 25 19.48 4.98 1.72
N ASP A 26 19.33 5.77 2.80
CA ASP A 26 19.64 5.31 4.15
C ASP A 26 18.80 4.10 4.57
N LEU A 27 17.52 4.06 4.19
CA LEU A 27 16.62 2.94 4.47
C LEU A 27 16.96 1.69 3.66
N GLU A 28 17.33 1.83 2.39
CA GLU A 28 17.83 0.72 1.58
C GLU A 28 19.11 0.15 2.19
N ARG A 29 20.06 1.01 2.59
CA ARG A 29 21.29 0.61 3.28
C ARG A 29 21.03 -0.06 4.63
N ALA A 30 19.95 0.31 5.31
CA ALA A 30 19.48 -0.34 6.54
C ALA A 30 18.79 -1.70 6.29
N GLY A 31 18.58 -2.09 5.03
CA GLY A 31 18.04 -3.39 4.65
C GLY A 31 16.52 -3.43 4.46
N ALA A 32 15.86 -2.30 4.18
CA ALA A 32 14.46 -2.29 3.79
C ALA A 32 14.23 -3.05 2.47
N ASP A 33 13.15 -3.81 2.36
CA ASP A 33 12.74 -4.47 1.10
C ASP A 33 12.02 -3.49 0.15
N GLY A 34 11.48 -2.41 0.71
CA GLY A 34 10.82 -1.37 -0.05
C GLY A 34 10.38 -0.18 0.79
N ILE A 35 9.82 0.81 0.11
CA ILE A 35 9.37 2.06 0.70
C ILE A 35 7.99 2.45 0.20
N LEU A 36 7.22 3.13 1.06
CA LEU A 36 5.97 3.81 0.74
C LEU A 36 6.24 5.32 0.76
N VAL A 37 6.09 5.96 -0.38
CA VAL A 37 6.38 7.38 -0.56
C VAL A 37 5.11 8.19 -0.35
N LEU A 38 5.09 8.99 0.70
CA LEU A 38 4.07 10.00 0.96
C LEU A 38 4.19 11.15 -0.05
N PRO A 39 3.07 11.80 -0.40
CA PRO A 39 3.14 13.01 -1.20
C PRO A 39 3.80 14.14 -0.38
N PRO A 40 4.39 15.16 -1.05
CA PRO A 40 5.02 16.29 -0.38
C PRO A 40 4.06 16.96 0.61
N TYR A 41 4.50 17.15 1.85
CA TYR A 41 3.66 17.68 2.92
C TYR A 41 3.40 19.19 2.76
N LEU A 42 2.22 19.66 3.18
CA LEU A 42 1.77 21.07 3.21
C LEU A 42 1.68 21.84 1.87
N LEU A 43 1.95 21.19 0.73
CA LEU A 43 1.93 21.83 -0.58
C LEU A 43 0.93 21.16 -1.50
N ASN A 44 0.07 21.91 -2.18
CA ASN A 44 -0.65 21.38 -3.34
C ASN A 44 0.34 21.33 -4.51
N VAL A 45 0.57 20.14 -5.03
CA VAL A 45 1.60 19.91 -6.05
C VAL A 45 0.94 19.58 -7.37
N GLU A 46 1.33 20.30 -8.42
CA GLU A 46 0.92 19.97 -9.78
C GLU A 46 1.47 18.60 -10.21
N GLN A 47 0.85 17.99 -11.22
CA GLN A 47 1.20 16.64 -11.69
C GLN A 47 2.69 16.47 -12.02
N GLU A 48 3.31 17.49 -12.61
CA GLU A 48 4.75 17.44 -12.95
C GLU A 48 5.64 17.54 -11.70
N GLY A 49 5.20 18.25 -10.65
CA GLY A 49 5.90 18.25 -9.37
C GLY A 49 5.81 16.88 -8.67
N LEU A 50 4.62 16.26 -8.68
CA LEU A 50 4.43 14.90 -8.19
C LEU A 50 5.28 13.88 -8.96
N TYR A 51 5.34 14.03 -10.28
CA TYR A 51 6.20 13.22 -11.14
C TYR A 51 7.67 13.33 -10.73
N ARG A 52 8.20 14.56 -10.61
CA ARG A 52 9.61 14.78 -10.28
C ARG A 52 9.97 14.30 -8.88
N HIS A 53 9.05 14.46 -7.92
CA HIS A 53 9.25 13.95 -6.57
C HIS A 53 9.40 12.43 -6.58
N LEU A 54 8.45 11.70 -7.18
CA LEU A 54 8.54 10.24 -7.23
C LEU A 54 9.69 9.75 -8.13
N ASP A 55 9.99 10.46 -9.22
CA ASP A 55 11.14 10.17 -10.10
C ASP A 55 12.47 10.23 -9.34
N ALA A 56 12.64 11.24 -8.49
CA ALA A 56 13.84 11.39 -7.67
C ALA A 56 14.00 10.22 -6.69
N VAL A 57 12.91 9.85 -5.99
CA VAL A 57 12.94 8.72 -5.04
C VAL A 57 13.21 7.41 -5.76
N CYS A 58 12.51 7.11 -6.85
CA CYS A 58 12.74 5.87 -7.62
C CYS A 58 14.15 5.76 -8.19
N ARG A 59 14.84 6.88 -8.48
CA ARG A 59 16.23 6.89 -8.94
C ARG A 59 17.24 6.72 -7.81
N ALA A 60 16.88 7.09 -6.60
CA ALA A 60 17.76 7.01 -5.44
C ALA A 60 17.93 5.58 -4.93
N VAL A 61 16.95 4.70 -5.17
CA VAL A 61 16.92 3.35 -4.57
C VAL A 61 16.76 2.21 -5.57
N GLY A 62 17.32 1.04 -5.25
CA GLY A 62 17.13 -0.22 -5.97
C GLY A 62 15.94 -1.06 -5.48
N ILE A 63 15.40 -0.75 -4.30
CA ILE A 63 14.31 -1.49 -3.63
C ILE A 63 12.91 -1.08 -4.13
N GLY A 64 11.90 -1.86 -3.75
CA GLY A 64 10.53 -1.66 -4.21
C GLY A 64 9.89 -0.36 -3.70
N VAL A 65 9.25 0.39 -4.59
CA VAL A 65 8.60 1.67 -4.28
C VAL A 65 7.09 1.54 -4.44
N PHE A 66 6.36 1.98 -3.42
CA PHE A 66 4.92 2.22 -3.46
C PHE A 66 4.67 3.72 -3.44
N LEU A 67 3.87 4.21 -4.38
CA LEU A 67 3.36 5.58 -4.32
C LEU A 67 2.12 5.65 -3.43
N TYR A 68 2.01 6.68 -2.59
CA TYR A 68 0.83 6.91 -1.77
C TYR A 68 -0.01 8.05 -2.34
N ASN A 69 -1.15 7.71 -2.95
CA ASN A 69 -2.16 8.66 -3.42
C ASN A 69 -3.06 9.09 -2.25
N ARG A 70 -2.86 10.29 -1.71
CA ARG A 70 -3.59 10.79 -0.53
C ARG A 70 -3.56 12.32 -0.46
N ASP A 71 -4.60 12.89 0.17
CA ASP A 71 -4.74 14.31 0.52
C ASP A 71 -4.39 15.26 -0.64
N ASN A 72 -3.23 15.90 -0.58
CA ASN A 72 -2.74 16.92 -1.52
C ASN A 72 -1.93 16.35 -2.70
N GLY A 73 -1.65 15.04 -2.72
CA GLY A 73 -0.91 14.36 -3.78
C GLY A 73 -1.76 13.36 -4.53
N LEU A 74 -2.70 13.86 -5.32
CA LEU A 74 -3.57 13.04 -6.16
C LEU A 74 -2.94 12.84 -7.55
N PHE A 75 -2.51 11.61 -7.86
CA PHE A 75 -1.84 11.30 -9.12
C PHE A 75 -2.86 11.01 -10.23
N ALA A 76 -2.72 11.69 -11.37
CA ALA A 76 -3.43 11.32 -12.58
C ALA A 76 -2.92 9.98 -13.11
N SER A 77 -3.79 9.19 -13.75
CA SER A 77 -3.42 7.90 -14.35
C SER A 77 -2.29 8.01 -15.37
N SER A 78 -2.25 9.09 -16.15
CA SER A 78 -1.17 9.39 -17.09
C SER A 78 0.18 9.62 -16.39
N THR A 79 0.18 10.29 -15.24
CA THR A 79 1.38 10.50 -14.43
C THR A 79 1.90 9.18 -13.85
N VAL A 80 1.01 8.34 -13.31
CA VAL A 80 1.37 7.01 -12.80
C VAL A 80 1.96 6.14 -13.92
N ALA A 81 1.34 6.15 -15.11
CA ALA A 81 1.82 5.38 -16.27
C ALA A 81 3.24 5.80 -16.69
N ARG A 82 3.48 7.11 -16.83
CA ARG A 82 4.83 7.64 -17.15
C ARG A 82 5.88 7.20 -16.13
N LEU A 83 5.54 7.19 -14.84
CA LEU A 83 6.46 6.78 -13.77
C LEU A 83 6.71 5.27 -13.82
N ALA A 84 5.67 4.46 -13.96
CA ALA A 84 5.78 3.01 -13.96
C ALA A 84 6.47 2.44 -15.21
N GLU A 85 6.37 3.13 -16.34
CA GLU A 85 7.12 2.84 -17.56
C GLU A 85 8.62 3.10 -17.37
N LYS A 86 8.96 4.24 -16.75
CA LYS A 86 10.36 4.62 -16.51
C LYS A 86 11.02 3.80 -15.40
N HIS A 87 10.28 3.45 -14.35
CA HIS A 87 10.80 2.89 -13.11
C HIS A 87 10.26 1.49 -12.84
N LYS A 88 11.10 0.47 -13.05
CA LYS A 88 10.74 -0.93 -12.77
C LYS A 88 10.53 -1.19 -11.27
N ASN A 89 11.23 -0.45 -10.41
CA ASN A 89 11.11 -0.52 -8.96
C ASN A 89 9.85 0.17 -8.43
N LEU A 90 9.13 0.97 -9.22
CA LEU A 90 7.77 1.38 -8.87
C LEU A 90 6.84 0.18 -9.03
N ILE A 91 6.49 -0.47 -7.92
CA ILE A 91 5.77 -1.75 -7.91
C ILE A 91 4.36 -1.64 -7.33
N GLY A 92 4.00 -0.51 -6.73
CA GLY A 92 2.73 -0.40 -6.04
C GLY A 92 2.10 0.98 -6.01
N PHE A 93 0.78 0.95 -5.84
CA PHE A 93 -0.10 2.09 -5.70
C PHE A 93 -0.94 1.90 -4.45
N LYS A 94 -0.73 2.76 -3.45
CA LYS A 94 -1.55 2.80 -2.25
C LYS A 94 -2.53 3.95 -2.36
N ASP A 95 -3.81 3.69 -2.16
CA ASP A 95 -4.83 4.72 -2.13
C ASP A 95 -5.28 5.04 -0.73
N GLY A 96 -5.24 6.32 -0.35
CA GLY A 96 -5.81 6.82 0.89
C GLY A 96 -6.84 7.91 0.68
N HIS A 97 -7.31 8.12 -0.56
CA HIS A 97 -8.23 9.18 -0.91
C HIS A 97 -9.70 8.74 -0.98
N GLY A 98 -9.99 7.57 -1.57
CA GLY A 98 -11.37 7.06 -1.62
C GLY A 98 -12.13 7.33 -2.90
N ASP A 99 -11.53 7.97 -3.91
CA ASP A 99 -12.18 8.25 -5.19
C ASP A 99 -12.15 7.00 -6.10
N VAL A 100 -13.24 6.23 -6.05
CA VAL A 100 -13.39 4.99 -6.83
C VAL A 100 -13.26 5.22 -8.34
N GLU A 101 -13.69 6.36 -8.87
CA GLU A 101 -13.59 6.64 -10.29
C GLU A 101 -12.12 6.81 -10.70
N GLN A 102 -11.35 7.60 -9.94
CA GLN A 102 -9.91 7.74 -10.14
C GLN A 102 -9.21 6.38 -10.07
N LEU A 103 -9.58 5.55 -9.09
CA LEU A 103 -9.02 4.22 -8.90
C LEU A 103 -9.26 3.30 -10.10
N VAL A 104 -10.49 3.25 -10.60
CA VAL A 104 -10.84 2.45 -11.78
C VAL A 104 -10.05 2.94 -12.99
N ARG A 105 -9.92 4.25 -13.20
CA ARG A 105 -9.13 4.81 -14.31
C ARG A 105 -7.65 4.41 -14.22
N ILE A 106 -7.05 4.48 -13.02
CA ILE A 106 -5.66 4.05 -12.81
C ILE A 106 -5.53 2.56 -13.08
N ARG A 107 -6.43 1.73 -12.55
CA ARG A 107 -6.41 0.27 -12.73
C ARG A 107 -6.59 -0.16 -14.18
N GLN A 108 -7.41 0.56 -14.94
CA GLN A 108 -7.61 0.33 -16.37
C GLN A 108 -6.35 0.62 -17.19
N VAL A 109 -5.66 1.72 -16.89
CA VAL A 109 -4.42 2.10 -17.57
C VAL A 109 -3.26 1.18 -17.19
N MET A 110 -3.14 0.87 -15.91
CA MET A 110 -1.98 0.16 -15.36
C MET A 110 -2.10 -1.36 -15.39
N GLY A 111 -3.31 -1.93 -15.48
CA GLY A 111 -3.48 -3.37 -15.49
C GLY A 111 -2.91 -4.02 -14.21
N ASP A 112 -2.22 -5.14 -14.37
CA ASP A 112 -1.54 -5.86 -13.28
C ASP A 112 -0.10 -5.38 -13.02
N ARG A 113 0.32 -4.26 -13.63
CA ARG A 113 1.69 -3.73 -13.48
C ARG A 113 2.01 -3.33 -12.05
N LEU A 114 1.01 -2.90 -11.27
CA LEU A 114 1.18 -2.43 -9.91
C LEU A 114 0.36 -3.28 -8.94
N VAL A 115 0.86 -3.39 -7.71
CA VAL A 115 0.09 -3.87 -6.56
C VAL A 115 -0.77 -2.73 -6.04
N TYR A 116 -2.07 -2.94 -5.95
CA TYR A 116 -3.02 -1.94 -5.46
C TYR A 116 -3.39 -2.21 -4.01
N VAL A 117 -3.17 -1.23 -3.14
CA VAL A 117 -3.36 -1.32 -1.69
C VAL A 117 -4.35 -0.26 -1.20
N GLY A 118 -5.45 -0.68 -0.58
CA GLY A 118 -6.38 0.22 0.07
C GLY A 118 -5.79 0.77 1.37
N GLY A 119 -5.94 2.05 1.63
CA GLY A 119 -5.34 2.76 2.77
C GLY A 119 -6.25 3.86 3.31
N MET A 120 -7.55 3.72 3.09
CA MET A 120 -8.58 4.59 3.66
C MET A 120 -8.60 4.47 5.19
N PRO A 121 -8.89 5.55 5.92
CA PRO A 121 -9.29 5.44 7.31
C PRO A 121 -10.44 4.44 7.43
N THR A 122 -10.32 3.50 8.37
CA THR A 122 -11.28 2.39 8.50
C THR A 122 -11.36 1.54 7.23
N ALA A 123 -10.21 1.07 6.76
CA ALA A 123 -10.06 0.33 5.51
C ALA A 123 -11.01 -0.87 5.39
N GLU A 124 -11.43 -1.47 6.51
CA GLU A 124 -12.41 -2.55 6.56
C GLU A 124 -13.75 -2.17 5.92
N VAL A 125 -14.21 -0.92 6.08
CA VAL A 125 -15.44 -0.41 5.44
C VAL A 125 -15.30 -0.39 3.92
N PHE A 126 -14.09 -0.15 3.42
CA PHE A 126 -13.79 -0.03 2.00
C PHE A 126 -13.27 -1.33 1.38
N ALA A 127 -13.00 -2.37 2.18
CA ALA A 127 -12.32 -3.57 1.74
C ALA A 127 -13.09 -4.31 0.63
N VAL A 128 -14.41 -4.43 0.76
CA VAL A 128 -15.28 -5.08 -0.23
C VAL A 128 -15.36 -4.27 -1.54
N PRO A 129 -15.72 -2.96 -1.53
CA PRO A 129 -15.76 -2.19 -2.78
C PRO A 129 -14.39 -2.09 -3.45
N TYR A 130 -13.29 -2.00 -2.68
CA TYR A 130 -11.94 -1.97 -3.24
C TYR A 130 -11.57 -3.30 -3.89
N LEU A 131 -11.92 -4.43 -3.26
CA LEU A 131 -11.73 -5.75 -3.86
C LEU A 131 -12.48 -5.86 -5.20
N GLY A 132 -13.72 -5.37 -5.25
CA GLY A 132 -14.51 -5.30 -6.49
C GLY A 132 -13.89 -4.40 -7.56
N ALA A 133 -13.21 -3.32 -7.17
CA ALA A 133 -12.46 -2.43 -8.06
C ALA A 133 -11.09 -3.00 -8.50
N GLY A 134 -10.76 -4.24 -8.11
CA GLY A 134 -9.52 -4.92 -8.52
C GLY A 134 -8.32 -4.63 -7.62
N PHE A 135 -8.54 -4.11 -6.41
CA PHE A 135 -7.48 -4.01 -5.41
C PHE A 135 -7.09 -5.38 -4.88
N THR A 136 -5.80 -5.53 -4.59
CA THR A 136 -5.24 -6.82 -4.18
C THR A 136 -5.30 -7.00 -2.66
N THR A 137 -5.20 -5.91 -1.91
CA THR A 137 -5.15 -5.92 -0.44
C THR A 137 -5.44 -4.52 0.13
N TYR A 138 -5.44 -4.38 1.45
CA TYR A 138 -5.52 -3.10 2.15
C TYR A 138 -4.62 -3.10 3.39
N SER A 139 -4.21 -1.90 3.82
CA SER A 139 -3.54 -1.64 5.09
C SER A 139 -4.52 -1.02 6.07
N SER A 140 -4.55 -1.48 7.31
CA SER A 140 -5.43 -0.95 8.35
C SER A 140 -4.69 -0.75 9.67
N ALA A 141 -5.05 0.32 10.39
CA ALA A 141 -4.58 0.53 11.76
C ALA A 141 -5.14 -0.54 12.73
N VAL A 142 -6.26 -1.17 12.38
CA VAL A 142 -6.91 -2.23 13.19
C VAL A 142 -5.98 -3.44 13.39
N TYR A 143 -5.05 -3.70 12.46
CA TYR A 143 -3.98 -4.70 12.61
C TYR A 143 -2.99 -4.43 13.75
N ASN A 144 -3.00 -3.24 14.36
CA ASN A 144 -2.18 -2.96 15.54
C ASN A 144 -2.93 -3.24 16.85
N PHE A 145 -4.26 -3.15 16.84
CA PHE A 145 -5.08 -3.24 18.06
C PHE A 145 -5.75 -4.61 18.23
N VAL A 146 -6.34 -5.15 17.16
CA VAL A 146 -7.13 -6.40 17.19
C VAL A 146 -6.83 -7.26 15.95
N PRO A 147 -5.59 -7.76 15.83
CA PRO A 147 -5.11 -8.26 14.57
C PRO A 147 -5.63 -9.64 14.15
N LYS A 148 -6.01 -10.52 15.10
CA LYS A 148 -6.72 -11.76 14.73
C LYS A 148 -8.06 -11.44 14.06
N MET A 149 -8.79 -10.45 14.59
CA MET A 149 -10.06 -10.00 14.02
C MET A 149 -9.84 -9.43 12.62
N ALA A 150 -8.86 -8.54 12.44
CA ALA A 150 -8.50 -7.97 11.14
C ALA A 150 -8.15 -9.06 10.12
N GLN A 151 -7.36 -10.06 10.52
CA GLN A 151 -7.03 -11.20 9.64
C GLN A 151 -8.24 -12.07 9.30
N THR A 152 -9.14 -12.33 10.25
CA THR A 152 -10.37 -13.08 10.00
C THR A 152 -11.27 -12.32 9.03
N PHE A 153 -11.46 -11.02 9.25
CA PHE A 153 -12.20 -10.15 8.33
C PHE A 153 -11.57 -10.14 6.93
N TYR A 154 -10.25 -9.97 6.82
CA TYR A 154 -9.55 -10.05 5.53
C TYR A 154 -9.80 -11.38 4.81
N ARG A 155 -9.71 -12.51 5.51
CA ARG A 155 -9.99 -13.83 4.93
C ARG A 155 -11.44 -13.96 4.46
N ALA A 156 -12.39 -13.46 5.25
CA ALA A 156 -13.82 -13.48 4.91
C ALA A 156 -14.09 -12.66 3.63
N VAL A 157 -13.56 -11.43 3.56
CA VAL A 157 -13.65 -10.57 2.36
C VAL A 157 -13.04 -11.28 1.13
N ARG A 158 -11.87 -11.90 1.28
CA ARG A 158 -11.21 -12.66 0.18
C ARG A 158 -11.97 -13.91 -0.26
N ALA A 159 -12.74 -14.52 0.65
CA ALA A 159 -13.56 -15.69 0.36
C ALA A 159 -14.96 -15.34 -0.17
N GLY A 160 -15.35 -14.06 -0.16
CA GLY A 160 -16.71 -13.63 -0.48
C GLY A 160 -17.75 -14.01 0.59
N ASP A 161 -17.31 -14.21 1.84
CA ASP A 161 -18.19 -14.54 2.97
C ASP A 161 -18.89 -13.28 3.51
N THR A 162 -20.13 -13.10 3.09
CA THR A 162 -20.99 -11.96 3.43
C THR A 162 -21.63 -12.06 4.83
N VAL A 163 -21.55 -13.22 5.50
CA VAL A 163 -22.13 -13.42 6.84
C VAL A 163 -21.20 -12.84 7.90
N TYR A 164 -19.91 -13.11 7.80
CA TYR A 164 -18.88 -12.50 8.66
C TYR A 164 -18.72 -10.99 8.43
N GLU A 165 -19.02 -10.52 7.22
CA GLU A 165 -19.06 -9.09 6.88
C GLU A 165 -20.06 -8.33 7.77
N ASN A 166 -21.26 -8.88 7.96
CA ASN A 166 -22.30 -8.24 8.78
C ASN A 166 -22.07 -8.39 10.29
N ASP A 167 -21.44 -9.49 10.74
CA ASP A 167 -21.18 -9.75 12.17
C ASP A 167 -19.93 -9.01 12.69
N SER A 168 -19.02 -8.57 11.82
CA SER A 168 -17.88 -7.72 12.21
C SER A 168 -18.26 -6.36 12.81
N ARG A 169 -19.55 -6.00 12.77
CA ARG A 169 -20.14 -4.82 13.45
C ARG A 169 -20.58 -5.10 14.90
N SER A 170 -20.50 -6.34 15.37
CA SER A 170 -20.81 -6.78 16.74
C SER A 170 -19.60 -6.65 17.68
N PRO A 171 -19.77 -6.46 19.01
CA PRO A 171 -18.68 -6.10 19.91
C PRO A 171 -17.62 -7.22 20.08
N CYS A 172 -16.36 -6.80 20.02
CA CYS A 172 -15.14 -7.61 19.91
C CYS A 172 -14.91 -8.63 21.03
N THR A 173 -14.48 -9.85 20.67
CA THR A 173 -13.89 -10.84 21.58
C THR A 173 -12.40 -11.04 21.23
N PHE A 174 -11.52 -10.86 22.23
CA PHE A 174 -10.07 -10.67 22.07
C PHE A 174 -9.25 -11.93 21.72
N GLY A 175 -8.21 -11.73 20.90
CA GLY A 175 -7.08 -12.64 20.73
C GLY A 175 -6.00 -12.05 19.80
N VAL A 176 -4.71 -12.17 20.16
CA VAL A 176 -3.54 -11.46 19.55
C VAL A 176 -2.88 -12.21 18.37
N ILE A 177 -2.40 -11.49 17.32
CA ILE A 177 -1.19 -11.67 16.45
C ILE A 177 -1.24 -10.67 15.25
N THR A 178 -0.31 -9.71 15.24
CA THR A 178 -0.11 -8.47 14.42
C THR A 178 0.44 -8.66 13.01
N LEU A 179 0.12 -7.75 12.06
CA LEU A 179 1.02 -7.39 10.94
C LEU A 179 0.69 -6.00 10.31
N LEU A 180 1.36 -4.95 10.80
CA LEU A 180 1.75 -3.71 10.09
C LEU A 180 2.55 -2.85 11.08
N LYS A 181 3.86 -3.07 11.13
CA LYS A 181 4.77 -2.29 11.99
C LYS A 181 4.94 -0.91 11.34
N VAL A 182 4.17 0.06 11.82
CA VAL A 182 4.34 1.49 11.51
C VAL A 182 4.57 2.20 12.85
N TRP A 183 5.41 3.24 12.82
CA TRP A 183 5.79 4.16 13.90
C TRP A 183 6.95 3.69 14.79
N THR A 184 8.14 4.23 14.56
CA THR A 184 9.14 4.47 15.60
C THR A 184 9.29 5.98 15.76
N TRP A 185 9.05 6.45 16.99
CA TRP A 185 9.43 7.79 17.46
C TRP A 185 10.95 7.92 17.55
#